data_AF-A0A7L4H4E5-F1
#
_entry.id   AF-A0A7L4H4E5-F1
#
_cell.length_a   1.000
_cell.length_b   1.000
_cell.length_c   1.000
_cell.angle_alpha   90.00
_cell.angle_beta   90.00
_cell.angle_gamma   90.00
#
_symmetry.space_group_name_H-M   'P 1'
#
loop_
_entity.id
_entity.type
_entity.pdbx_description
1 polymer ?
#
loop_
_entity_poly.entity_id
_entity_poly.type
_entity_poly.pdbx_seq_one_letter_code
_entity_poly.pdbx_strand_id
1 'polypeptide(L)'
;MVLRGYVPTSEETLQMLAALRLQSLNSDFSTHAPFPRLEELFPPHVLHARLPPPRHRHPPKCRGARLRVGLLAGGLWGQALAKQRAERDQRLRGRLREEGASTMAAILEKWKLLQGMGRPEAMAAYVALVREWPGFGSTLFDVDLRAVRPRRGGAGGRPWQRAALTPLSPQSPVGAGPQRLWLGIGAKAISLYKPGEPEPLDSFCYGRISSFGASDSSTFRLSVEDRDLLFETSQVDEIAQLLNMYLASAGTRQPPRAPEPATSPPDPTVPPQGLCPTAGPWQHRPAVGSFHS
;
A
#
# COMPACT_ATOMS: atom_id res chain seq x y z
N MET A 1 9.26 -3.92 -3.50
CA MET A 1 8.72 -3.55 -2.18
C MET A 1 9.72 -2.69 -1.39
N VAL A 2 10.89 -3.22 -1.00
CA VAL A 2 11.94 -2.49 -0.25
C VAL A 2 12.37 -1.18 -0.94
N LEU A 3 12.86 -1.23 -2.19
CA LEU A 3 13.34 -0.03 -2.91
C LEU A 3 12.25 1.00 -3.23
N ARG A 4 10.98 0.58 -3.26
CA ARG A 4 9.85 1.49 -3.46
C ARG A 4 9.44 2.22 -2.17
N GLY A 5 10.00 1.86 -1.01
CA GLY A 5 9.65 2.46 0.29
C GLY A 5 8.48 1.84 1.01
N TYR A 6 7.93 0.79 0.44
CA TYR A 6 6.71 0.16 0.93
C TYR A 6 6.97 -0.75 2.12
N VAL A 7 8.23 -0.95 2.54
CA VAL A 7 8.57 -1.71 3.75
C VAL A 7 8.77 -0.70 4.88
N PRO A 8 7.79 -0.51 5.77
CA PRO A 8 7.96 0.25 7.00
C PRO A 8 8.83 -0.55 7.98
N THR A 9 10.15 -0.52 7.78
CA THR A 9 11.14 -1.03 8.74
C THR A 9 12.00 0.11 9.25
N SER A 10 12.79 -0.15 10.30
CA SER A 10 13.81 0.81 10.73
C SER A 10 14.84 1.03 9.62
N GLU A 11 15.44 2.21 9.66
CA GLU A 11 16.58 2.59 8.83
C GLU A 11 17.71 1.55 8.89
N GLU A 12 18.01 1.06 10.09
CA GLU A 12 19.06 0.07 10.31
C GLU A 12 18.77 -1.25 9.60
N THR A 13 17.51 -1.71 9.64
CA THR A 13 17.06 -2.89 8.89
C THR A 13 17.18 -2.65 7.39
N LEU A 14 16.81 -1.46 6.88
CA LEU A 14 16.96 -1.14 5.45
C LEU A 14 18.44 -1.16 5.01
N GLN A 15 19.35 -0.66 5.85
CA GLN A 15 20.79 -0.73 5.59
C GLN A 15 21.30 -2.18 5.62
N MET A 16 20.82 -3.01 6.54
CA MET A 16 21.16 -4.44 6.59
C MET A 16 20.65 -5.19 5.36
N LEU A 17 19.42 -4.92 4.92
CA LEU A 17 18.85 -5.47 3.68
C LEU A 17 19.68 -5.08 2.45
N ALA A 18 20.16 -3.83 2.39
CA ALA A 18 21.05 -3.38 1.33
C ALA A 18 22.41 -4.11 1.37
N ALA A 19 22.99 -4.30 2.56
CA ALA A 19 24.23 -5.05 2.75
C ALA A 19 24.10 -6.53 2.35
N LEU A 20 23.02 -7.20 2.78
CA LEU A 20 22.71 -8.58 2.38
C LEU A 20 22.51 -8.71 0.86
N ARG A 21 21.90 -7.70 0.23
CA ARG A 21 21.76 -7.66 -1.23
C ARG A 21 23.13 -7.55 -1.90
N LEU A 22 24.03 -6.70 -1.41
CA LEU A 22 25.40 -6.61 -1.91
C LEU A 22 26.15 -7.93 -1.74
N GLN A 23 26.08 -8.56 -0.55
CA GLN A 23 26.67 -9.88 -0.30
C GLN A 23 26.14 -10.94 -1.28
N SER A 24 24.83 -10.92 -1.57
CA SER A 24 24.23 -11.89 -2.50
C SER A 24 24.65 -11.72 -3.97
N LEU A 25 25.03 -10.49 -4.36
CA LEU A 25 25.41 -10.15 -5.74
C LEU A 25 26.92 -10.25 -5.96
N ASN A 26 27.70 -9.77 -5.00
CA ASN A 26 29.14 -9.55 -5.12
C ASN A 26 29.96 -10.53 -4.26
N SER A 27 29.32 -11.37 -3.44
CA SER A 27 29.98 -12.15 -2.38
C SER A 27 30.67 -11.24 -1.37
N ASP A 28 31.81 -11.66 -0.82
CA ASP A 28 32.56 -10.89 0.17
C ASP A 28 33.00 -9.52 -0.34
N PHE A 29 33.10 -8.57 0.60
CA PHE A 29 33.56 -7.22 0.31
C PHE A 29 34.96 -7.23 -0.33
N SER A 30 35.11 -6.48 -1.43
CA SER A 30 36.39 -6.23 -2.10
C SER A 30 36.47 -4.77 -2.55
N THR A 31 37.67 -4.19 -2.51
CA THR A 31 37.93 -2.83 -2.99
C THR A 31 37.68 -2.67 -4.50
N HIS A 32 37.67 -3.77 -5.25
CA HIS A 32 37.41 -3.80 -6.69
C HIS A 32 35.96 -4.14 -7.05
N ALA A 33 35.10 -4.38 -6.06
CA ALA A 33 33.70 -4.70 -6.33
C ALA A 33 32.96 -3.50 -6.95
N PRO A 34 32.06 -3.72 -7.92
CA PRO A 34 31.25 -2.65 -8.47
C PRO A 34 30.31 -2.08 -7.40
N PHE A 35 30.38 -0.77 -7.16
CA PHE A 35 29.52 -0.07 -6.21
C PHE A 35 28.30 0.48 -6.96
N PRO A 36 27.11 -0.12 -6.80
CA PRO A 36 25.90 0.39 -7.42
C PRO A 36 25.51 1.73 -6.79
N ARG A 37 24.66 2.48 -7.49
CA ARG A 37 24.15 3.76 -6.97
C ARG A 37 23.26 3.52 -5.76
N LEU A 38 23.22 4.47 -4.82
CA LEU A 38 22.47 4.31 -3.58
C LEU A 38 20.98 4.07 -3.83
N GLU A 39 20.42 4.67 -4.88
CA GLU A 39 19.01 4.51 -5.26
C GLU A 39 18.65 3.07 -5.69
N GLU A 40 19.65 2.26 -6.05
CA GLU A 40 19.49 0.85 -6.40
C GLU A 40 19.51 -0.07 -5.17
N LEU A 41 19.98 0.44 -4.03
CA LEU A 41 20.14 -0.29 -2.77
C LEU A 41 19.20 0.18 -1.65
N PHE A 42 18.93 1.49 -1.59
CA PHE A 42 18.29 2.15 -0.47
C PHE A 42 17.17 3.11 -0.94
N PRO A 43 16.04 3.20 -0.23
CA PRO A 43 14.91 4.01 -0.69
C PRO A 43 15.17 5.52 -0.50
N PRO A 44 15.03 6.36 -1.55
CA PRO A 44 15.46 7.77 -1.49
C PRO A 44 14.63 8.64 -0.56
N HIS A 45 13.33 8.38 -0.41
CA HIS A 45 12.44 9.18 0.45
C HIS A 45 12.80 9.08 1.93
N VAL A 46 13.48 8.01 2.38
CA VAL A 46 13.99 7.89 3.75
C VAL A 46 15.06 8.96 4.01
N LEU A 47 15.95 9.20 3.05
CA LEU A 47 16.95 10.29 3.12
C LEU A 47 16.27 11.66 3.11
N HIS A 48 15.25 11.83 2.28
CA HIS A 48 14.49 13.08 2.23
C HIS A 48 13.75 13.38 3.54
N ALA A 49 13.28 12.36 4.26
CA ALA A 49 12.60 12.52 5.55
C ALA A 49 13.51 13.03 6.68
N ARG A 50 14.83 12.79 6.59
CA ARG A 50 15.82 13.34 7.52
C ARG A 50 16.04 14.84 7.34
N LEU A 51 15.64 15.42 6.21
CA LEU A 51 15.77 16.84 5.97
C LEU A 51 14.71 17.63 6.74
N PRO A 52 15.08 18.77 7.35
CA PRO A 52 14.10 19.64 7.97
C PRO A 52 13.08 20.12 6.93
N PRO A 53 11.77 20.15 7.26
CA PRO A 53 10.74 20.60 6.35
C PRO A 53 11.05 22.02 5.87
N PRO A 54 10.66 22.38 4.64
CA PRO A 54 10.92 23.72 4.14
C PRO A 54 10.26 24.74 5.06
N ARG A 55 11.07 25.44 5.86
CA ARG A 55 10.59 26.59 6.64
C ARG A 55 10.06 27.61 5.64
N HIS A 56 8.74 27.77 5.57
CA HIS A 56 8.11 28.96 5.04
C HIS A 56 8.42 30.09 6.03
N ARG A 57 9.53 30.79 5.79
CA ARG A 57 9.68 32.11 6.40
C ARG A 57 8.62 32.98 5.74
N HIS A 58 7.57 33.31 6.49
CA HIS A 58 6.68 34.40 6.12
C HIS A 58 7.57 35.62 5.83
N PRO A 59 7.35 36.32 4.70
CA PRO A 59 8.06 37.57 4.47
C PRO A 59 7.82 38.47 5.69
N PRO A 60 8.84 39.19 6.19
CA PRO A 60 8.63 40.12 7.29
C PRO A 60 7.51 41.07 6.86
N LYS A 61 6.45 41.17 7.67
CA LYS A 61 5.45 42.23 7.53
C LYS A 61 6.18 43.55 7.82
N CYS A 62 6.79 44.15 6.81
CA CYS A 62 7.22 45.53 6.85
C CYS A 62 5.97 46.39 7.05
N ARG A 63 5.70 46.78 8.30
CA ARG A 63 4.77 47.86 8.59
C ARG A 63 5.39 49.14 8.05
N GLY A 64 4.80 49.67 6.98
CA GLY A 64 4.97 51.06 6.56
C GLY A 64 6.09 51.33 5.56
N ALA A 65 5.77 51.20 4.27
CA ALA A 65 6.32 52.08 3.24
C ALA A 65 5.35 52.09 2.05
N ARG A 66 4.44 53.06 2.03
CA ARG A 66 3.82 53.53 0.78
C ARG A 66 4.94 54.20 -0.01
N LEU A 67 5.59 53.46 -0.90
CA LEU A 67 6.39 54.04 -1.98
C LEU A 67 5.78 53.64 -3.31
N ARG A 68 5.55 54.68 -4.11
CA ARG A 68 4.87 54.64 -5.39
C ARG A 68 5.55 53.65 -6.34
N VAL A 69 4.71 52.90 -7.04
CA VAL A 69 5.04 52.04 -8.17
C VAL A 69 5.74 52.88 -9.24
N GLY A 70 7.06 52.77 -9.29
CA GLY A 70 7.89 53.18 -10.41
C GLY A 70 8.17 51.95 -11.28
N LEU A 71 7.62 51.98 -12.49
CA LEU A 71 7.94 51.14 -13.63
C LEU A 71 9.48 51.03 -13.76
N LEU A 72 10.02 49.79 -13.75
CA LEU A 72 11.42 49.31 -13.95
C LEU A 72 12.02 48.41 -12.83
N ALA A 73 11.32 48.16 -11.70
CA ALA A 73 11.86 47.31 -10.62
C ALA A 73 11.59 45.79 -10.75
N GLY A 74 11.34 45.27 -11.96
CA GLY A 74 11.01 43.85 -12.19
C GLY A 74 12.21 42.90 -12.22
N GLY A 75 13.44 43.39 -12.42
CA GLY A 75 14.62 42.55 -12.65
C GLY A 75 15.42 42.19 -11.39
N LEU A 76 15.63 43.15 -10.48
CA LEU A 76 16.68 43.01 -9.45
C LEU A 76 16.21 42.20 -8.21
N TRP A 77 14.98 42.40 -7.75
CA TRP A 77 14.41 41.66 -6.61
C TRP A 77 14.01 40.22 -6.99
N GLY A 78 13.57 40.03 -8.24
CA GLY A 78 13.30 38.70 -8.81
C GLY A 78 14.57 37.86 -8.95
N GLN A 79 15.66 38.46 -9.45
CA GLN A 79 16.96 37.78 -9.52
C GLN A 79 17.55 37.49 -8.13
N ALA A 80 17.39 38.39 -7.16
CA ALA A 80 17.81 38.15 -5.77
C ALA A 80 17.03 36.99 -5.12
N LEU A 81 15.70 36.95 -5.29
CA LEU A 81 14.85 35.86 -4.78
C LEU A 81 15.14 34.52 -5.49
N ALA A 82 15.34 34.55 -6.81
CA ALA A 82 15.72 33.38 -7.59
C ALA A 82 17.11 32.85 -7.19
N LYS A 83 18.09 33.75 -6.98
CA LYS A 83 19.43 33.41 -6.48
C LYS A 83 19.36 32.79 -5.08
N GLN A 84 18.57 33.37 -4.18
CA GLN A 84 18.36 32.81 -2.83
C GLN A 84 17.70 31.42 -2.89
N ARG A 85 16.71 31.23 -3.78
CA ARG A 85 16.07 29.92 -3.99
C ARG A 85 17.06 28.91 -4.55
N ALA A 86 17.84 29.28 -5.55
CA ALA A 86 18.87 28.43 -6.14
C ALA A 86 19.95 28.04 -5.12
N GLU A 87 20.39 28.98 -4.27
CA GLU A 87 21.34 28.70 -3.19
C GLU A 87 20.74 27.77 -2.13
N ARG A 88 19.47 27.99 -1.75
CA ARG A 88 18.75 27.09 -0.83
C ARG A 88 18.62 25.68 -1.41
N ASP A 89 18.30 25.58 -2.69
CA ASP A 89 18.18 24.31 -3.40
C ASP A 89 19.56 23.64 -3.53
N GLN A 90 20.63 24.40 -3.73
CA GLN A 90 22.00 23.91 -3.74
C GLN A 90 22.40 23.37 -2.36
N ARG A 91 22.08 24.08 -1.27
CA ARG A 91 22.32 23.62 0.11
C ARG A 91 21.52 22.36 0.44
N LEU A 92 20.28 22.25 -0.05
CA LEU A 92 19.47 21.03 0.08
C LEU A 92 20.09 19.86 -0.67
N ARG A 93 20.52 20.06 -1.91
CA ARG A 93 21.24 19.04 -2.69
C ARG A 93 22.54 18.61 -2.03
N GLY A 94 23.30 19.55 -1.45
CA GLY A 94 24.52 19.26 -0.70
C GLY A 94 24.25 18.32 0.48
N ARG A 95 23.25 18.64 1.30
CA ARG A 95 22.83 17.79 2.43
C ARG A 95 22.36 16.41 2.00
N LEU A 96 21.58 16.31 0.91
CA LEU A 96 21.17 14.99 0.39
C LEU A 96 22.35 14.13 -0.05
N ARG A 97 23.37 14.74 -0.66
CA ARG A 97 24.60 14.03 -1.04
C ARG A 97 25.37 13.55 0.18
N GLU A 98 25.48 14.37 1.21
CA GLU A 98 26.13 14.03 2.48
C GLU A 98 25.39 12.89 3.21
N GLU A 99 24.07 13.01 3.36
CA GLU A 99 23.22 11.95 3.94
C GLU A 99 23.29 10.65 3.13
N GLY A 100 23.33 10.76 1.80
CA GLY A 100 23.52 9.62 0.91
C GLY A 100 24.88 8.96 1.09
N ALA A 101 25.96 9.75 1.13
CA ALA A 101 27.32 9.25 1.36
C ALA A 101 27.45 8.57 2.74
N SER A 102 26.89 9.18 3.78
CA SER A 102 26.84 8.63 5.14
C SER A 102 26.08 7.29 5.18
N THR A 103 24.92 7.23 4.52
CA THR A 103 24.12 5.99 4.45
C THR A 103 24.85 4.89 3.65
N MET A 104 25.49 5.24 2.54
CA MET A 104 26.30 4.30 1.76
C MET A 104 27.47 3.76 2.59
N ALA A 105 28.17 4.62 3.34
CA ALA A 105 29.23 4.18 4.24
C ALA A 105 28.70 3.19 5.29
N ALA A 106 27.55 3.48 5.92
CA ALA A 106 26.92 2.57 6.88
C ALA A 106 26.53 1.21 6.28
N ILE A 107 26.07 1.19 5.02
CA ILE A 107 25.79 -0.05 4.28
C ILE A 107 27.07 -0.85 4.04
N LEU A 108 28.16 -0.18 3.63
CA LEU A 108 29.44 -0.83 3.38
C LEU A 108 30.04 -1.42 4.65
N GLU A 109 29.96 -0.72 5.78
CA GLU A 109 30.40 -1.27 7.07
C GLU A 109 29.61 -2.52 7.45
N LYS A 110 28.29 -2.53 7.24
CA LYS A 110 27.48 -3.73 7.45
C LYS A 110 27.85 -4.86 6.49
N TRP A 111 28.12 -4.56 5.21
CA TRP A 111 28.52 -5.57 4.24
C TRP A 111 29.86 -6.23 4.60
N LYS A 112 30.84 -5.46 5.10
CA LYS A 112 32.11 -6.01 5.59
C LYS A 112 31.91 -7.03 6.73
N LEU A 113 30.90 -6.84 7.58
CA LEU A 113 30.59 -7.77 8.67
C LEU A 113 29.97 -9.10 8.19
N LEU A 114 29.51 -9.16 6.93
CA LEU A 114 28.95 -10.37 6.32
C LEU A 114 30.02 -11.25 5.65
N GLN A 115 31.32 -10.95 5.84
CA GLN A 115 32.41 -11.70 5.22
C GLN A 115 32.32 -13.20 5.58
N GLY A 116 32.44 -14.05 4.55
CA GLY A 116 32.32 -15.50 4.66
C GLY A 116 30.88 -16.01 4.54
N MET A 117 29.88 -15.13 4.51
CA MET A 117 28.48 -15.51 4.29
C MET A 117 28.25 -15.87 2.82
N GLY A 118 27.85 -17.12 2.56
CA GLY A 118 27.55 -17.56 1.19
C GLY A 118 26.29 -16.90 0.62
N ARG A 119 26.19 -16.84 -0.72
CA ARG A 119 24.97 -16.35 -1.41
C ARG A 119 23.65 -16.96 -0.91
N PRO A 120 23.50 -18.29 -0.72
CA PRO A 120 22.23 -18.85 -0.26
C PRO A 120 21.89 -18.42 1.17
N GLU A 121 22.89 -18.29 2.04
CA GLU A 121 22.73 -17.82 3.41
C GLU A 121 22.35 -16.33 3.45
N ALA A 122 23.03 -15.49 2.67
CA ALA A 122 22.69 -14.08 2.53
C ALA A 122 21.26 -13.87 2.01
N MET A 123 20.83 -14.66 1.03
CA MET A 123 19.47 -14.60 0.51
C MET A 123 18.44 -15.10 1.54
N ALA A 124 18.76 -16.14 2.30
CA ALA A 124 17.90 -16.64 3.37
C ALA A 124 17.74 -15.59 4.48
N ALA A 125 18.82 -14.96 4.93
CA ALA A 125 18.80 -13.88 5.90
C ALA A 125 18.03 -12.65 5.38
N TYR A 126 18.21 -12.30 4.10
CA TYR A 126 17.45 -11.23 3.45
C TYR A 126 15.95 -11.52 3.50
N VAL A 127 15.52 -12.70 3.05
CA VAL A 127 14.11 -13.08 3.04
C VAL A 127 13.57 -13.20 4.46
N ALA A 128 14.35 -13.69 5.42
CA ALA A 128 13.95 -13.78 6.81
C ALA A 128 13.60 -12.39 7.39
N LEU A 129 14.47 -11.40 7.19
CA LEU A 129 14.23 -10.03 7.64
C LEU A 129 13.01 -9.40 6.95
N VAL A 130 12.87 -9.56 5.63
CA VAL A 130 11.72 -8.96 4.92
C VAL A 130 10.39 -9.62 5.35
N ARG A 131 10.42 -10.89 5.78
CA ARG A 131 9.24 -11.62 6.28
C ARG A 131 8.78 -11.20 7.66
N GLU A 132 9.61 -10.49 8.43
CA GLU A 132 9.19 -9.93 9.73
C GLU A 132 8.09 -8.87 9.55
N TRP A 133 8.03 -8.22 8.39
CA TRP A 133 6.97 -7.27 8.11
C TRP A 133 5.62 -7.97 7.86
N PRO A 134 4.56 -7.63 8.61
CA PRO A 134 3.27 -8.33 8.54
C PRO A 134 2.60 -8.32 7.17
N GLY A 135 2.83 -7.29 6.36
CA GLY A 135 2.27 -7.21 5.02
C GLY A 135 3.03 -8.02 3.96
N PHE A 136 4.07 -8.77 4.33
CA PHE A 136 4.93 -9.47 3.38
C PHE A 136 4.12 -10.35 2.41
N GLY A 137 4.42 -10.24 1.12
CA GLY A 137 3.66 -10.91 0.06
C GLY A 137 2.42 -10.13 -0.41
N SER A 138 2.19 -8.93 0.10
CA SER A 138 1.18 -8.01 -0.41
C SER A 138 1.75 -7.08 -1.49
N THR A 139 0.93 -6.77 -2.49
CA THR A 139 1.21 -5.65 -3.41
C THR A 139 0.61 -4.38 -2.82
N LEU A 140 1.42 -3.34 -2.65
CA LEU A 140 1.00 -2.07 -2.05
C LEU A 140 0.73 -1.00 -3.13
N PHE A 141 -0.38 -0.30 -2.97
CA PHE A 141 -0.79 0.82 -3.83
C PHE A 141 -0.94 2.09 -2.98
N ASP A 142 -0.40 3.21 -3.46
CA ASP A 142 -0.69 4.52 -2.89
C ASP A 142 -2.14 4.91 -3.21
N VAL A 143 -2.91 5.19 -2.16
CA VAL A 143 -4.32 5.57 -2.25
C VAL A 143 -4.62 6.69 -1.27
N ASP A 144 -5.61 7.52 -1.60
CA ASP A 144 -6.14 8.52 -0.68
C ASP A 144 -7.57 8.15 -0.26
N LEU A 145 -7.78 7.82 1.01
CA LEU A 145 -9.12 7.52 1.53
C LEU A 145 -9.93 8.81 1.58
N ARG A 146 -10.99 8.87 0.77
CA ARG A 146 -11.88 10.04 0.65
C ARG A 146 -13.08 9.98 1.58
N ALA A 147 -13.67 8.79 1.73
CA ALA A 147 -14.85 8.62 2.56
C ALA A 147 -15.07 7.16 2.97
N VAL A 148 -15.72 6.99 4.12
CA VAL A 148 -16.32 5.74 4.57
C VAL A 148 -17.83 5.98 4.63
N ARG A 149 -18.60 5.24 3.83
CA ARG A 149 -20.06 5.40 3.74
C ARG A 149 -20.77 4.13 4.19
N PRO A 150 -21.93 4.22 4.87
CA PRO A 150 -22.78 3.06 5.07
C PRO A 150 -23.35 2.58 3.73
N ARG A 151 -23.40 1.27 3.54
CA ARG A 151 -23.91 0.65 2.31
C ARG A 151 -25.43 0.83 2.22
N ARG A 152 -25.86 1.61 1.23
CA ARG A 152 -27.28 1.94 1.01
C ARG A 152 -27.99 0.75 0.35
N GLY A 153 -28.43 -0.24 1.14
CA GLY A 153 -29.09 -1.43 0.56
C GLY A 153 -29.66 -2.51 1.48
N GLY A 154 -29.73 -2.32 2.81
CA GLY A 154 -30.46 -3.24 3.70
C GLY A 154 -31.90 -2.78 3.89
N ALA A 155 -32.87 -3.56 3.41
CA ALA A 155 -34.28 -3.30 3.65
C ALA A 155 -34.60 -3.36 5.16
N GLY A 156 -35.18 -2.28 5.68
CA GLY A 156 -35.96 -2.25 6.92
C GLY A 156 -35.23 -2.54 8.23
N GLY A 157 -34.88 -1.50 8.99
CA GLY A 157 -34.65 -1.66 10.43
C GLY A 157 -33.75 -0.59 11.05
N ARG A 158 -34.39 0.46 11.60
CA ARG A 158 -33.98 1.44 12.64
C ARG A 158 -32.52 1.97 12.63
N PRO A 159 -32.27 3.26 12.89
CA PRO A 159 -30.92 3.78 13.03
C PRO A 159 -30.31 3.27 14.35
N TRP A 160 -29.56 2.17 14.31
CA TRP A 160 -28.85 1.63 15.46
C TRP A 160 -27.45 2.26 15.53
N GLN A 161 -27.31 3.21 16.46
CA GLN A 161 -26.05 3.38 17.16
C GLN A 161 -25.64 2.03 17.79
N ARG A 162 -24.33 1.79 17.84
CA ARG A 162 -23.63 0.72 18.59
C ARG A 162 -23.23 -0.53 17.79
N ALA A 163 -22.24 -0.35 16.93
CA ALA A 163 -21.06 -1.23 16.86
C ALA A 163 -19.87 -0.32 16.53
N ALA A 164 -19.35 0.33 17.57
CA ALA A 164 -18.16 1.13 17.49
C ALA A 164 -17.00 0.21 17.10
N LEU A 165 -16.45 0.40 15.90
CA LEU A 165 -14.99 0.47 15.87
C LEU A 165 -14.63 1.50 16.92
N THR A 166 -13.67 1.21 17.78
CA THR A 166 -13.00 2.24 18.58
C THR A 166 -12.75 3.40 17.61
N PRO A 167 -13.35 4.59 17.84
CA PRO A 167 -13.27 5.64 16.86
C PRO A 167 -11.79 5.93 16.66
N LEU A 168 -11.32 5.80 15.41
CA LEU A 168 -10.12 6.50 15.00
C LEU A 168 -10.32 7.93 15.49
N SER A 169 -9.50 8.30 16.46
CA SER A 169 -9.68 9.44 17.38
C SER A 169 -10.65 10.51 16.86
N PRO A 170 -11.80 10.74 17.50
CA PRO A 170 -12.75 11.78 17.10
C PRO A 170 -12.24 13.13 17.59
N GLN A 171 -11.08 13.55 17.07
CA GLN A 171 -10.53 14.89 17.22
C GLN A 171 -10.06 15.38 15.86
N SER A 172 -11.00 15.64 14.96
CA SER A 172 -10.85 16.78 14.05
C SER A 172 -12.24 17.28 13.66
N PRO A 173 -12.75 18.33 14.32
CA PRO A 173 -13.90 19.06 13.80
C PRO A 173 -13.45 19.81 12.55
N VAL A 174 -14.26 19.74 11.48
CA VAL A 174 -14.15 20.54 10.24
C VAL A 174 -12.99 20.15 9.30
N GLY A 175 -13.33 19.52 8.17
CA GLY A 175 -12.47 19.52 6.97
C GLY A 175 -11.37 18.46 6.89
N ALA A 176 -11.63 17.20 7.25
CA ALA A 176 -10.69 16.11 6.99
C ALA A 176 -10.55 15.89 5.48
N GLY A 177 -9.49 16.43 4.89
CA GLY A 177 -9.08 16.14 3.52
C GLY A 177 -8.74 14.65 3.31
N PRO A 178 -8.41 14.24 2.08
CA PRO A 178 -8.08 12.85 1.78
C PRO A 178 -6.92 12.36 2.67
N GLN A 179 -7.07 11.17 3.25
CA GLN A 179 -6.02 10.56 4.07
C GLN A 179 -5.17 9.64 3.19
N ARG A 180 -3.88 9.98 3.03
CA ARG A 180 -2.93 9.12 2.31
C ARG A 180 -2.67 7.83 3.07
N LEU A 181 -2.89 6.71 2.40
CA LEU A 181 -2.73 5.35 2.91
C LEU A 181 -2.06 4.47 1.85
N TRP A 182 -1.62 3.29 2.28
CA TRP A 182 -1.30 2.20 1.37
C TRP A 182 -2.36 1.12 1.43
N LEU A 183 -2.89 0.73 0.27
CA LEU A 183 -3.76 -0.42 0.10
C LEU A 183 -2.91 -1.65 -0.23
N GLY A 184 -2.77 -2.56 0.72
CA GLY A 184 -2.05 -3.82 0.57
C GLY A 184 -2.99 -4.94 0.13
N ILE A 185 -2.69 -5.56 -1.01
CA ILE A 185 -3.48 -6.67 -1.56
C ILE A 185 -2.62 -7.93 -1.50
N GLY A 186 -2.93 -8.81 -0.55
CA GLY A 186 -2.23 -10.07 -0.33
C GLY A 186 -3.09 -11.28 -0.65
N ALA A 187 -2.49 -12.47 -0.60
CA ALA A 187 -3.17 -13.72 -0.93
C ALA A 187 -4.30 -14.11 0.06
N LYS A 188 -4.34 -13.52 1.26
CA LYS A 188 -5.33 -13.86 2.31
C LYS A 188 -6.31 -12.73 2.63
N ALA A 189 -5.88 -11.48 2.46
CA ALA A 189 -6.63 -10.31 2.90
C ALA A 189 -6.22 -9.06 2.13
N ILE A 190 -7.05 -8.03 2.23
CA ILE A 190 -6.73 -6.64 1.88
C ILE A 190 -6.46 -5.88 3.17
N SER A 191 -5.35 -5.16 3.25
CA SER A 191 -4.93 -4.42 4.44
C SER A 191 -4.71 -2.94 4.12
N LEU A 192 -4.99 -2.06 5.08
CA LEU A 192 -4.74 -0.63 4.99
C LEU A 192 -3.57 -0.26 5.90
N TYR A 193 -2.59 0.47 5.40
CA TYR A 193 -1.44 0.92 6.19
C TYR A 193 -1.35 2.45 6.16
N LYS A 194 -0.90 3.05 7.26
CA LYS A 194 -0.44 4.44 7.22
C LYS A 194 1.01 4.48 6.73
N PRO A 195 1.41 5.49 5.93
CA PRO A 195 2.79 5.64 5.52
C PRO A 195 3.72 5.71 6.74
N GLY A 196 4.71 4.81 6.78
CA GLY A 196 5.70 4.73 7.87
C GLY A 196 5.29 3.88 9.08
N GLU A 197 4.06 3.37 9.16
CA GLU A 197 3.62 2.45 10.22
C GLU A 197 3.76 0.98 9.74
N PRO A 198 4.40 0.08 10.53
CA PRO A 198 4.56 -1.33 10.16
C PRO A 198 3.26 -2.14 10.23
N GLU A 199 2.43 -1.80 11.21
CA GLU A 199 1.18 -2.48 11.47
C GLU A 199 0.07 -1.93 10.57
N PRO A 200 -0.80 -2.81 10.04
CA PRO A 200 -1.97 -2.36 9.31
C PRO A 200 -2.94 -1.64 10.25
N LEU A 201 -3.51 -0.54 9.76
CA LEU A 201 -4.64 0.15 10.36
C LEU A 201 -5.87 -0.76 10.44
N ASP A 202 -6.12 -1.51 9.36
CA ASP A 202 -7.21 -2.47 9.28
C ASP A 202 -6.87 -3.59 8.28
N SER A 203 -7.49 -4.75 8.42
CA SER A 203 -7.28 -5.91 7.54
C SER A 203 -8.57 -6.71 7.33
N PHE A 204 -8.93 -6.89 6.07
CA PHE A 204 -10.17 -7.50 5.62
C PHE A 204 -9.90 -8.80 4.87
N CYS A 205 -10.29 -9.93 5.46
CA CYS A 205 -10.30 -11.20 4.74
C CYS A 205 -11.29 -11.14 3.57
N TYR A 206 -11.00 -11.86 2.49
CA TYR A 206 -11.86 -11.87 1.29
C TYR A 206 -13.32 -12.24 1.58
N GLY A 207 -13.61 -13.06 2.58
CA GLY A 207 -14.98 -13.41 2.98
C GLY A 207 -15.81 -12.24 3.57
N ARG A 208 -15.17 -11.14 4.00
CA ARG A 208 -15.86 -9.92 4.46
C ARG A 208 -16.10 -8.93 3.32
N ILE A 209 -15.48 -9.15 2.16
CA ILE A 209 -15.59 -8.26 1.00
C ILE A 209 -16.86 -8.64 0.25
N SER A 210 -17.80 -7.71 0.20
CA SER A 210 -19.07 -7.91 -0.52
C SER A 210 -18.96 -7.58 -2.00
N SER A 211 -18.22 -6.53 -2.33
CA SER A 211 -18.01 -6.08 -3.72
C SER A 211 -16.83 -5.14 -3.80
N PHE A 212 -16.27 -4.99 -4.99
CA PHE A 212 -15.24 -3.99 -5.27
C PHE A 212 -15.31 -3.57 -6.74
N GLY A 213 -14.74 -2.42 -7.06
CA GLY A 213 -14.63 -1.95 -8.44
C GLY A 213 -14.39 -0.45 -8.57
N ALA A 214 -14.32 0.01 -9.80
CA ALA A 214 -14.26 1.43 -10.11
C ALA A 214 -15.61 2.11 -9.78
N SER A 215 -15.58 3.16 -8.96
CA SER A 215 -16.70 4.09 -8.84
C SER A 215 -16.65 5.16 -9.93
N ASP A 216 -15.45 5.58 -10.30
CA ASP A 216 -15.14 6.45 -11.43
C ASP A 216 -13.70 6.14 -11.91
N SER A 217 -13.17 6.92 -12.87
CA SER A 217 -11.83 6.70 -13.45
C SER A 217 -10.66 6.83 -12.46
N SER A 218 -10.88 7.45 -11.31
CA SER A 218 -9.87 7.74 -10.29
C SER A 218 -10.26 7.26 -8.90
N THR A 219 -11.42 6.64 -8.74
CA THR A 219 -11.96 6.22 -7.45
C THR A 219 -12.22 4.73 -7.45
N PHE A 220 -11.44 4.00 -6.66
CA PHE A 220 -11.68 2.61 -6.34
C PHE A 220 -12.62 2.50 -5.13
N ARG A 221 -13.67 1.68 -5.25
CA ARG A 221 -14.62 1.36 -4.18
C ARG A 221 -14.37 -0.05 -3.68
N LEU A 222 -14.24 -0.18 -2.37
CA LEU A 222 -14.20 -1.46 -1.68
C LEU A 222 -15.36 -1.53 -0.69
N SER A 223 -16.27 -2.48 -0.91
CA SER A 223 -17.39 -2.73 -0.01
C SER A 223 -17.04 -3.87 0.93
N VAL A 224 -16.91 -3.57 2.21
CA VAL A 224 -16.64 -4.54 3.28
C VAL A 224 -17.86 -4.57 4.18
N GLU A 225 -18.52 -5.73 4.29
CA GLU A 225 -19.77 -5.90 5.03
C GLU A 225 -20.81 -4.82 4.62
N ASP A 226 -21.18 -3.96 5.58
CA ASP A 226 -22.16 -2.87 5.42
C ASP A 226 -21.53 -1.49 5.18
N ARG A 227 -20.26 -1.46 4.77
CA ARG A 227 -19.51 -0.20 4.56
C ARG A 227 -18.87 -0.15 3.18
N ASP A 228 -18.88 1.04 2.62
CA ASP A 228 -18.19 1.39 1.39
C ASP A 228 -17.01 2.30 1.69
N LEU A 229 -15.81 1.81 1.38
CA LEU A 229 -14.56 2.57 1.42
C LEU A 229 -14.28 3.12 0.03
N LEU A 230 -14.08 4.43 -0.08
CA LEU A 230 -13.77 5.12 -1.33
C LEU A 230 -12.34 5.64 -1.33
N PHE A 231 -11.54 5.12 -2.27
CA PHE A 231 -10.12 5.41 -2.40
C PHE A 231 -9.85 6.12 -3.72
N GLU A 232 -9.19 7.27 -3.68
CA GLU A 232 -8.67 7.90 -4.89
C GLU A 232 -7.31 7.30 -5.26
N THR A 233 -7.16 6.93 -6.53
CA THR A 233 -5.95 6.35 -7.10
C THR A 233 -6.00 6.34 -8.63
N SER A 234 -4.85 6.45 -9.29
CA SER A 234 -4.74 6.28 -10.74
C SER A 234 -4.62 4.80 -11.17
N GLN A 235 -4.54 3.86 -10.22
CA GLN A 235 -4.28 2.44 -10.47
C GLN A 235 -5.54 1.58 -10.25
N VAL A 236 -6.73 2.12 -10.54
CA VAL A 236 -8.02 1.43 -10.28
C VAL A 236 -8.10 0.07 -10.96
N ASP A 237 -7.71 0.00 -12.23
CA ASP A 237 -7.77 -1.24 -13.02
C ASP A 237 -6.78 -2.31 -12.53
N GLU A 238 -5.56 -1.90 -12.19
CA GLU A 238 -4.52 -2.80 -11.66
C GLU A 238 -4.96 -3.42 -10.33
N ILE A 239 -5.55 -2.60 -9.45
CA ILE A 239 -6.12 -3.05 -8.18
C ILE A 239 -7.25 -4.07 -8.42
N ALA A 240 -8.20 -3.75 -9.30
CA ALA A 240 -9.33 -4.62 -9.58
C ALA A 240 -8.90 -5.96 -10.21
N GLN A 241 -7.94 -5.94 -11.14
CA GLN A 241 -7.38 -7.14 -11.76
C GLN A 241 -6.67 -8.03 -10.73
N LEU A 242 -5.86 -7.45 -9.86
CA LEU A 242 -5.15 -8.19 -8.82
C LEU A 242 -6.12 -8.86 -7.83
N LEU A 243 -7.20 -8.17 -7.44
CA LEU A 243 -8.24 -8.74 -6.59
C LEU A 243 -8.96 -9.91 -7.26
N ASN A 244 -9.33 -9.76 -8.53
CA ASN A 244 -9.94 -10.84 -9.30
C ASN A 244 -9.02 -12.07 -9.38
N MET A 245 -7.71 -11.86 -9.59
CA MET A 245 -6.73 -12.95 -9.61
C MET A 245 -6.65 -13.69 -8.27
N TYR A 246 -6.61 -12.96 -7.15
CA TYR A 246 -6.57 -13.60 -5.82
C TYR A 246 -7.88 -14.31 -5.47
N LEU A 247 -9.04 -13.76 -5.83
CA LEU A 247 -10.32 -14.42 -5.63
C LEU A 247 -10.46 -15.69 -6.48
N ALA A 248 -10.02 -15.67 -7.74
CA ALA A 248 -10.03 -16.84 -8.61
C ALA A 248 -9.12 -17.97 -8.10
N SER A 249 -7.95 -17.62 -7.55
CA SER A 249 -7.01 -18.59 -6.97
C SER A 249 -7.42 -19.09 -5.58
N ALA A 250 -8.22 -18.33 -4.84
CA ALA A 250 -8.80 -18.79 -3.57
C ALA A 250 -9.86 -19.88 -3.77
N GLY A 251 -10.68 -19.78 -4.82
CA GLY A 251 -11.72 -20.77 -5.14
C GLY A 251 -11.21 -22.13 -5.63
N THR A 252 -9.99 -22.19 -6.15
CA THR A 252 -9.36 -23.42 -6.68
C THR A 252 -8.59 -24.23 -5.62
N ARG A 253 -8.37 -23.67 -4.42
CA ARG A 253 -7.64 -24.37 -3.33
C ARG A 253 -8.53 -25.24 -2.44
N GLN A 254 -9.81 -25.41 -2.77
CA GLN A 254 -10.64 -26.35 -2.03
C GLN A 254 -10.18 -27.78 -2.36
N PRO A 255 -9.64 -28.56 -1.41
CA PRO A 255 -9.29 -29.95 -1.68
C PRO A 255 -10.54 -30.68 -2.17
N PRO A 256 -10.41 -31.69 -3.05
CA PRO A 256 -11.53 -32.54 -3.41
C PRO A 256 -12.16 -33.02 -2.09
N ARG A 257 -13.46 -32.73 -1.90
CA ARG A 257 -14.19 -33.27 -0.75
C ARG A 257 -13.93 -34.77 -0.76
N ALA A 258 -13.31 -35.28 0.31
CA ALA A 258 -13.19 -36.71 0.49
C ALA A 258 -14.60 -37.32 0.35
N PRO A 259 -14.79 -38.40 -0.42
CA PRO A 259 -16.05 -39.12 -0.42
C PRO A 259 -16.33 -39.52 1.03
N GLU A 260 -17.48 -39.10 1.55
CA GLU A 260 -17.89 -39.49 2.91
C GLU A 260 -17.83 -41.03 3.01
N PRO A 261 -17.27 -41.58 4.10
CA PRO A 261 -17.29 -43.02 4.31
C PRO A 261 -18.76 -43.46 4.37
N ALA A 262 -19.08 -44.45 3.54
CA ALA A 262 -20.42 -45.00 3.39
C ALA A 262 -21.07 -45.20 4.76
N THR A 263 -22.21 -44.53 4.90
CA THR A 263 -23.20 -44.72 5.95
C THR A 263 -23.49 -46.21 6.13
N SER A 264 -23.59 -46.60 7.40
CA SER A 264 -24.01 -47.90 7.91
C SER A 264 -25.17 -48.52 7.10
N PRO A 265 -25.25 -49.87 7.01
CA PRO A 265 -26.29 -50.54 6.22
C PRO A 265 -27.70 -50.18 6.73
N PRO A 266 -28.69 -50.05 5.83
CA PRO A 266 -30.04 -49.67 6.20
C PRO A 266 -30.79 -50.80 6.92
N ASP A 267 -31.50 -50.42 7.97
CA ASP A 267 -32.48 -51.20 8.72
C ASP A 267 -33.67 -51.60 7.79
N PRO A 268 -34.07 -52.89 7.71
CA PRO A 268 -35.04 -53.36 6.72
C PRO A 268 -36.52 -52.99 6.99
N THR A 269 -36.82 -51.99 7.82
CA THR A 269 -38.19 -51.81 8.35
C THR A 269 -38.92 -50.54 7.87
N VAL A 270 -38.55 -49.93 6.73
CA VAL A 270 -39.27 -48.73 6.22
C VAL A 270 -39.60 -48.85 4.72
N PRO A 271 -40.88 -48.71 4.30
CA PRO A 271 -41.27 -48.81 2.90
C PRO A 271 -40.94 -47.51 2.11
N PRO A 272 -40.79 -47.59 0.77
CA PRO A 272 -40.25 -46.48 -0.01
C PRO A 272 -41.35 -45.45 -0.32
N GLN A 273 -41.02 -44.17 -0.15
CA GLN A 273 -41.79 -43.08 -0.76
C GLN A 273 -40.91 -42.27 -1.70
N GLY A 274 -41.39 -42.12 -2.93
CA GLY A 274 -41.23 -40.88 -3.69
C GLY A 274 -39.99 -40.74 -4.55
N LEU A 275 -40.19 -40.91 -5.85
CA LEU A 275 -39.26 -40.69 -6.96
C LEU A 275 -38.67 -39.26 -7.03
N CYS A 276 -37.46 -39.18 -7.60
CA CYS A 276 -36.69 -37.98 -7.98
C CYS A 276 -37.41 -37.09 -9.03
N PRO A 277 -36.94 -35.86 -9.35
CA PRO A 277 -35.75 -35.73 -10.21
C PRO A 277 -34.79 -34.55 -9.92
N THR A 278 -33.56 -34.79 -10.35
CA THR A 278 -32.45 -33.88 -10.60
C THR A 278 -32.82 -32.74 -11.57
N ALA A 279 -32.41 -31.51 -11.27
CA ALA A 279 -32.33 -30.42 -12.25
C ALA A 279 -31.07 -29.58 -12.02
N GLY A 280 -30.35 -29.33 -13.11
CA GLY A 280 -28.98 -28.83 -13.17
C GLY A 280 -28.78 -27.31 -13.05
N PRO A 281 -27.61 -26.82 -13.50
CA PRO A 281 -27.02 -25.57 -13.05
C PRO A 281 -27.67 -24.32 -13.66
N TRP A 282 -27.77 -23.29 -12.82
CA TRP A 282 -28.20 -21.93 -13.16
C TRP A 282 -27.42 -21.38 -14.36
N GLN A 283 -28.04 -21.40 -15.54
CA GLN A 283 -27.58 -20.61 -16.68
C GLN A 283 -28.39 -19.34 -16.78
N HIS A 284 -27.70 -18.21 -16.56
CA HIS A 284 -28.14 -16.91 -17.06
C HIS A 284 -28.09 -16.94 -18.59
N ARG A 285 -29.22 -16.63 -19.25
CA ARG A 285 -29.22 -16.10 -20.63
C ARG A 285 -29.89 -14.73 -20.66
N PRO A 286 -29.39 -13.82 -21.52
CA PRO A 286 -29.83 -12.43 -21.58
C PRO A 286 -31.16 -12.29 -22.33
N ALA A 287 -31.87 -11.19 -22.05
CA ALA A 287 -33.07 -10.80 -22.78
C ALA A 287 -32.72 -10.48 -24.24
N VAL A 288 -33.16 -11.34 -25.16
CA VAL A 288 -33.27 -11.03 -26.58
C VAL A 288 -34.71 -10.62 -26.82
N GLY A 289 -34.90 -9.35 -27.19
CA GLY A 289 -36.16 -8.85 -27.71
C GLY A 289 -36.51 -9.51 -29.03
N SER A 290 -37.81 -9.67 -29.28
CA SER A 290 -38.33 -9.95 -30.61
C SER A 290 -39.57 -9.09 -30.83
N PHE A 291 -39.56 -8.43 -31.97
CA PHE A 291 -40.64 -7.66 -32.57
C PHE A 291 -41.79 -8.56 -33.07
N HIS A 292 -43.02 -8.03 -33.05
CA HIS A 292 -43.90 -7.81 -34.22
C HIS A 292 -45.39 -8.03 -33.90
N SER A 293 -46.19 -6.97 -34.02
CA SER A 293 -47.08 -6.73 -35.17
C SER A 293 -47.54 -5.27 -35.17
#